data_AF-A0A0R3TZS9-F1
#
_entry.id   AF-A0A0R3TZS9-F1
#
_cell.length_a   1.000
_cell.length_b   1.000
_cell.length_c   1.000
_cell.angle_alpha   90.00
_cell.angle_beta   90.00
_cell.angle_gamma   90.00
#
_symmetry.space_group_name_H-M   'P 1'
#
loop_
_entity.id
_entity.type
_entity.pdbx_description
1 polymer ?
#
loop_
_entity_poly.entity_id
_entity_poly.type
_entity_poly.pdbx_seq_one_letter_code
_entity_poly.pdbx_strand_id
1 'polypeptide(L)'
;MQTATKGVTLRKKIFQNEILEIRGSYVPATAELEYLQIARRLELYGIHPEGVTDRNRTKLNIGVSFQGISVLLEMKRIYLYTWDNVEKIVFSGKTFSVSLKHRPVSFSISEIISSPY
;
A
#
# COMPACT_ATOMS: atom_id res chain seq x y z
N MET A 1 -19.34 -19.27 -6.60
CA MET A 1 -18.58 -20.55 -6.50
C MET A 1 -17.06 -20.43 -6.70
N GLN A 2 -16.46 -19.25 -6.95
CA GLN A 2 -15.00 -19.12 -7.17
C GLN A 2 -14.15 -18.92 -5.90
N THR A 3 -14.76 -18.61 -4.76
CA THR A 3 -14.05 -18.29 -3.51
C THR A 3 -13.49 -19.54 -2.81
N ALA A 4 -14.17 -20.68 -2.92
CA ALA A 4 -13.73 -21.95 -2.34
C ALA A 4 -12.48 -22.52 -3.02
N THR A 5 -12.40 -22.41 -4.35
CA THR A 5 -11.28 -22.95 -5.15
C THR A 5 -9.97 -22.23 -4.86
N LYS A 6 -10.01 -20.89 -4.69
CA LYS A 6 -8.82 -20.10 -4.33
C LYS A 6 -8.24 -20.50 -2.96
N GLY A 7 -9.10 -20.74 -1.96
CA GLY A 7 -8.67 -21.15 -0.63
C GLY A 7 -7.98 -22.52 -0.60
N VAL A 8 -8.45 -23.48 -1.40
CA VAL A 8 -7.83 -24.81 -1.52
C VAL A 8 -6.49 -24.75 -2.26
N THR A 9 -6.37 -23.89 -3.29
CA THR A 9 -5.11 -23.66 -4.01
C THR A 9 -4.05 -23.00 -3.10
N LEU A 10 -4.44 -22.04 -2.28
CA LEU A 10 -3.55 -21.38 -1.32
C LEU A 10 -3.02 -22.38 -0.28
N ARG A 11 -3.90 -23.22 0.30
CA ARG A 11 -3.49 -24.27 1.25
C ARG A 11 -2.51 -25.26 0.63
N LYS A 12 -2.74 -25.69 -0.62
CA LYS A 12 -1.81 -26.58 -1.33
C LYS A 12 -0.44 -25.94 -1.56
N LYS A 13 -0.40 -24.65 -1.95
CA LYS A 13 0.88 -23.92 -2.13
C LYS A 13 1.63 -23.75 -0.82
N ILE A 14 0.94 -23.43 0.28
CA ILE A 14 1.54 -23.31 1.61
C ILE A 14 2.18 -24.64 2.02
N PHE A 15 1.41 -25.74 1.96
CA PHE A 15 1.89 -27.08 2.32
C PHE A 15 3.07 -27.55 1.45
N GLN A 16 3.05 -27.23 0.15
CA GLN A 16 4.09 -27.64 -0.77
C GLN A 16 5.40 -26.88 -0.53
N ASN A 17 5.31 -25.59 -0.14
CA ASN A 17 6.48 -24.81 0.25
C ASN A 17 7.06 -25.31 1.58
N GLU A 18 6.19 -25.61 2.54
CA GLU A 18 6.56 -26.14 3.86
C GLU A 18 7.28 -27.50 3.74
N ILE A 19 6.79 -28.42 2.91
CA ILE A 19 7.41 -29.75 2.71
C ILE A 19 8.77 -29.70 2.00
N LEU A 20 9.00 -28.72 1.12
CA LEU A 20 10.30 -28.52 0.47
C LEU A 20 11.34 -27.93 1.44
N GLU A 21 10.92 -27.08 2.38
CA GLU A 21 11.80 -26.41 3.35
C GLU A 21 12.10 -27.25 4.61
N ILE A 22 11.22 -28.20 4.99
CA ILE A 22 11.39 -29.06 6.18
C ILE A 22 12.56 -30.06 6.07
N ARG A 23 13.18 -30.24 4.89
CA ARG A 23 14.29 -31.21 4.73
C ARG A 23 15.63 -30.78 5.31
N GLY A 24 15.76 -29.56 5.85
CA GLY A 24 16.95 -29.15 6.58
C GLY A 24 16.62 -28.06 7.59
N SER A 25 16.73 -28.39 8.88
CA SER A 25 16.67 -27.53 10.07
C SER A 25 16.60 -26.02 9.80
N TYR A 26 15.42 -25.50 9.52
CA TYR A 26 15.21 -24.06 9.43
C TYR A 26 15.01 -23.50 10.83
N VAL A 27 15.84 -22.52 11.22
CA VAL A 27 15.69 -21.82 12.50
C VAL A 27 14.46 -20.91 12.38
N PRO A 28 13.52 -20.90 13.35
CA PRO A 28 12.30 -20.07 13.28
C PRO A 28 12.57 -18.59 12.98
N ALA A 29 13.67 -18.06 13.52
CA ALA A 29 14.12 -16.70 13.26
C ALA A 29 14.42 -16.42 11.79
N THR A 30 14.97 -17.40 11.05
CA THR A 30 15.24 -17.26 9.62
C THR A 30 13.94 -17.21 8.81
N ALA A 31 12.96 -18.05 9.17
CA ALA A 31 11.66 -18.05 8.49
C ALA A 31 10.90 -16.74 8.73
N GLU A 32 10.94 -16.23 9.96
CA GLU A 32 10.36 -14.93 10.30
C GLU A 32 11.04 -13.78 9.54
N LEU A 33 12.37 -13.79 9.44
CA LEU A 33 13.11 -12.79 8.69
C LEU A 33 12.74 -12.80 7.19
N GLU A 34 12.70 -13.98 6.56
CA GLU A 34 12.31 -14.11 5.15
C GLU A 34 10.86 -13.65 4.91
N TYR A 35 9.95 -14.01 5.82
CA TYR A 35 8.57 -13.52 5.77
C TYR A 35 8.51 -11.99 5.77
N LEU A 36 9.21 -11.33 6.71
CA LEU A 36 9.26 -9.88 6.79
C LEU A 36 9.94 -9.25 5.56
N GLN A 37 10.95 -9.91 5.00
CA GLN A 37 11.64 -9.45 3.79
C GLN A 37 10.73 -9.45 2.54
N ILE A 38 9.76 -10.36 2.48
CA ILE A 38 8.74 -10.40 1.43
C ILE A 38 7.65 -9.39 1.75
N ALA A 39 7.13 -9.39 2.98
CA ALA A 39 6.03 -8.52 3.40
C ALA A 39 6.36 -7.04 3.20
N ARG A 40 7.59 -6.61 3.53
CA ARG A 40 8.03 -5.22 3.36
C ARG A 40 8.00 -4.70 1.92
N ARG A 41 7.93 -5.59 0.92
CA ARG A 41 7.90 -5.22 -0.51
C ARG A 41 6.47 -4.94 -0.99
N LEU A 42 5.46 -5.28 -0.20
CA LEU A 42 4.08 -4.98 -0.53
C LEU A 42 3.86 -3.47 -0.47
N GLU A 43 3.18 -2.94 -1.48
CA GLU A 43 2.93 -1.50 -1.65
C GLU A 43 2.21 -0.87 -0.46
N LEU A 44 1.39 -1.65 0.23
CA LEU A 44 0.58 -1.23 1.37
C LEU A 44 1.12 -1.72 2.72
N TYR A 45 2.32 -2.29 2.74
CA TYR A 45 2.91 -2.75 3.99
C TYR A 45 3.13 -1.58 4.95
N GLY A 46 2.55 -1.68 6.14
CA GLY A 46 2.64 -0.64 7.16
C GLY A 46 1.84 0.63 6.84
N ILE A 47 0.91 0.59 5.86
CA ILE A 47 0.01 1.70 5.55
C ILE A 47 -1.40 1.35 6.01
N HIS A 48 -1.99 2.23 6.83
CA HIS A 48 -3.41 2.18 7.17
C HIS A 48 -4.19 3.15 6.26
N PRO A 49 -4.93 2.66 5.26
CA PRO A 49 -5.69 3.51 4.35
C PRO A 49 -6.95 4.05 5.01
N GLU A 50 -7.10 5.37 5.02
CA GLU A 50 -8.29 6.08 5.48
C GLU A 50 -9.08 6.67 4.32
N GLY A 51 -10.39 6.41 4.31
CA GLY A 51 -11.29 6.84 3.25
C GLY A 51 -11.56 8.34 3.31
N VAL A 52 -11.25 9.05 2.22
CA VAL A 52 -11.46 10.49 2.08
C VAL A 52 -12.21 10.82 0.80
N THR A 53 -12.79 12.02 0.78
CA THR A 53 -13.43 12.56 -0.42
C THR A 53 -12.74 13.87 -0.78
N ASP A 54 -12.22 13.95 -2.00
CA ASP A 54 -11.61 15.17 -2.51
C ASP A 54 -12.67 16.24 -2.84
N ARG A 55 -12.23 17.48 -3.07
CA ARG A 55 -13.08 18.61 -3.50
C ARG A 55 -13.88 18.29 -4.76
N ASN A 56 -13.34 17.46 -5.64
CA ASN A 56 -13.98 16.99 -6.86
C ASN A 56 -14.96 15.82 -6.65
N ARG A 57 -15.32 15.51 -5.39
CA ARG A 57 -16.18 14.38 -4.97
C ARG A 57 -15.63 13.00 -5.34
N THR A 58 -14.35 12.90 -5.69
CA THR A 58 -13.67 11.63 -5.91
C THR A 58 -13.37 10.97 -4.58
N LYS A 59 -13.77 9.71 -4.42
CA LYS A 59 -13.40 8.89 -3.26
C LYS A 59 -11.98 8.39 -3.44
N LEU A 60 -11.14 8.69 -2.46
CA LEU A 60 -9.74 8.29 -2.42
C LEU A 60 -9.45 7.71 -1.05
N ASN A 61 -8.33 7.02 -0.91
CA ASN A 61 -7.79 6.62 0.38
C ASN A 61 -6.49 7.39 0.62
N ILE A 62 -6.23 7.82 1.85
CA ILE A 62 -4.93 8.40 2.23
C ILE A 62 -4.27 7.44 3.20
N GLY A 63 -2.97 7.25 3.04
CA GLY A 63 -2.17 6.41 3.92
C GLY A 63 -0.92 7.14 4.36
N VAL A 64 -0.49 6.93 5.60
CA VAL A 64 0.77 7.47 6.11
C VAL A 64 1.79 6.33 6.21
N SER A 65 3.01 6.59 5.76
CA SER A 65 4.12 5.63 5.77
C SER A 65 5.43 6.31 6.17
N PHE A 66 6.48 5.53 6.42
CA PHE A 66 7.81 6.10 6.66
C PHE A 66 8.34 6.94 5.49
N GLN A 67 7.90 6.67 4.25
CA GLN A 67 8.30 7.43 3.07
C GLN A 67 7.62 8.80 2.99
N GLY A 68 6.39 8.92 3.53
CA GLY A 68 5.55 10.09 3.35
C GLY A 68 4.06 9.80 3.43
N ILE A 69 3.28 10.78 2.98
CA ILE A 69 1.82 10.70 2.84
C ILE A 69 1.49 10.19 1.44
N SER A 70 0.84 9.03 1.37
CA SER A 70 0.41 8.40 0.13
C SER A 70 -1.06 8.69 -0.15
N VAL A 71 -1.39 9.00 -1.40
CA VAL A 71 -2.78 9.02 -1.88
C VAL A 71 -2.99 7.77 -2.72
N LEU A 72 -4.08 7.07 -2.44
CA LEU A 72 -4.43 5.81 -3.05
C LEU A 72 -5.79 5.92 -3.74
N LEU A 73 -5.87 5.37 -4.94
CA LEU A 73 -7.14 5.08 -5.59
C LEU A 73 -7.45 3.62 -5.34
N GLU A 74 -8.50 3.35 -4.57
CA GLU A 74 -8.79 2.03 -4.00
C GLU A 74 -7.59 1.53 -3.17
N MET A 75 -6.80 0.60 -3.72
CA MET A 75 -5.63 -0.01 -3.07
C MET A 75 -4.32 0.21 -3.85
N LYS A 76 -4.34 1.04 -4.89
CA LYS A 76 -3.14 1.40 -5.69
C LYS A 76 -2.68 2.80 -5.29
N ARG A 77 -1.39 2.97 -4.98
CA ARG A 77 -0.82 4.28 -4.67
C ARG A 77 -0.66 5.07 -5.96
N ILE A 78 -1.31 6.22 -6.01
CA ILE A 78 -1.27 7.15 -7.16
C ILE A 78 -0.33 8.32 -6.90
N TYR A 79 -0.19 8.76 -5.65
CA TYR A 79 0.73 9.82 -5.25
C TYR A 79 1.46 9.48 -3.97
N LEU A 80 2.67 10.03 -3.84
CA LEU A 80 3.47 10.02 -2.64
C LEU A 80 4.03 11.43 -2.40
N TYR A 81 3.63 12.05 -1.29
CA TYR A 81 4.22 13.27 -0.79
C TYR A 81 5.26 12.89 0.26
N THR A 82 6.54 12.93 -0.14
CA THR A 82 7.65 12.61 0.76
C THR A 82 7.75 13.60 1.90
N TRP A 83 8.21 13.17 3.07
CA TRP A 83 8.36 14.05 4.24
C TRP A 83 9.25 15.26 3.97
N ASP A 84 10.27 15.09 3.13
CA ASP A 84 11.14 16.21 2.72
C ASP A 84 10.37 17.33 2.01
N ASN A 85 9.36 16.97 1.21
CA ASN A 85 8.55 17.93 0.47
C ASN A 85 7.35 18.46 1.29
N VAL A 86 7.00 17.85 2.42
CA VAL A 86 5.90 18.31 3.28
C VAL A 86 6.39 19.46 4.17
N GLU A 87 5.74 20.61 4.05
CA GLU A 87 6.05 21.79 4.86
C GLU A 87 5.14 21.90 6.08
N LYS A 88 3.83 21.75 5.87
CA LYS A 88 2.83 21.92 6.92
C LYS A 88 1.68 20.94 6.71
N ILE A 89 1.20 20.39 7.82
CA ILE A 89 -0.01 19.58 7.85
C ILE A 89 -1.02 20.30 8.73
N VAL A 90 -2.23 20.50 8.21
CA VAL A 90 -3.32 21.15 8.92
C VAL A 90 -4.56 20.29 8.83
N PHE A 91 -5.22 20.13 9.97
CA PHE A 91 -6.54 19.51 10.03
C PHE A 91 -7.51 20.53 10.63
N SER A 92 -8.54 20.90 9.87
CA SER A 92 -9.57 21.84 10.30
C SER A 92 -10.95 21.27 10.01
N GLY A 93 -11.73 21.02 11.08
CA GLY A 93 -13.05 20.40 10.99
C GLY A 93 -12.99 18.99 10.39
N LYS A 94 -13.35 18.86 9.10
CA LYS A 94 -13.29 17.61 8.33
C LYS A 94 -12.35 17.70 7.12
N THR A 95 -11.51 18.74 7.08
CA THR A 95 -10.62 19.01 5.97
C THR A 95 -9.19 18.77 6.41
N PHE A 96 -8.55 17.81 5.76
CA PHE A 96 -7.12 17.56 5.83
C PHE A 96 -6.43 18.35 4.70
N SER A 97 -5.41 19.13 5.03
CA SER A 97 -4.66 19.95 4.07
C SER A 97 -3.16 19.80 4.30
N VAL A 98 -2.43 19.56 3.21
CA VAL A 98 -0.99 19.40 3.21
C VAL A 98 -0.39 20.49 2.32
N SER A 99 0.46 21.32 2.92
CA SER A 99 1.27 22.30 2.21
C SER A 99 2.61 21.66 1.83
N LEU A 100 3.02 21.84 0.57
CA LEU A 100 4.23 21.25 0.01
C LEU A 100 5.23 22.35 -0.33
N LYS A 101 6.53 22.09 -0.10
CA LYS A 101 7.62 23.02 -0.44
C LYS A 101 7.73 23.21 -1.95
N HIS A 102 7.65 22.11 -2.69
CA HIS A 102 7.66 22.08 -4.14
C HIS A 102 6.37 21.47 -4.66
N ARG A 103 5.82 22.10 -5.71
CA ARG A 103 4.64 21.57 -6.39
C ARG A 103 5.03 20.24 -7.06
N PRO A 104 4.37 19.13 -6.71
CA PRO A 104 4.62 17.87 -7.38
C PRO A 104 4.12 17.98 -8.82
N VAL A 105 4.81 17.30 -9.74
CA VAL A 105 4.28 17.06 -11.08
C VAL A 105 3.16 16.03 -10.93
N SER A 106 1.96 16.50 -10.57
CA SER A 106 0.78 15.65 -10.45
C SER A 106 0.07 15.59 -11.80
N PHE A 107 -0.16 14.38 -12.29
CA PHE A 107 -1.06 14.16 -13.43
C PHE A 107 -2.51 14.35 -12.98
N SER A 108 -3.45 14.51 -13.91
CA SER A 108 -4.85 14.48 -13.52
C SER A 108 -5.25 13.03 -13.19
N ILE A 109 -6.13 12.82 -12.21
CA ILE A 109 -6.66 11.47 -11.92
C ILE A 109 -7.27 10.83 -13.17
N SER A 110 -7.88 11.63 -14.03
CA SER A 110 -8.39 11.21 -15.34
C SER A 110 -7.29 10.67 -16.26
N GLU A 111 -6.10 11.29 -16.28
CA GLU A 111 -4.96 10.84 -17.08
C GLU A 111 -4.37 9.53 -16.56
N ILE A 112 -4.35 9.35 -15.24
CA ILE A 112 -3.88 8.11 -14.59
C ILE A 112 -4.84 6.95 -14.88
N ILE A 113 -6.15 7.19 -14.85
CA ILE A 113 -7.18 6.17 -15.15
C ILE A 113 -7.22 5.84 -16.65
N SER A 114 -6.92 6.80 -17.54
CA SER A 114 -6.86 6.57 -18.99
C SER A 114 -5.53 5.97 -19.47
N SER A 115 -4.53 5.87 -18.60
CA SER A 115 -3.24 5.27 -18.96
C SER A 115 -3.41 3.76 -19.17
N PRO A 116 -2.93 3.18 -20.29
CA PRO A 116 -3.19 1.79 -20.66
C PRO A 116 -2.34 0.77 -19.88
N TYR A 117 -1.75 1.17 -18.74
CA TYR A 117 -0.85 0.35 -17.92
C TYR A 117 -1.33 0.23 -16.47
#